data_AF-A0A023UBC6-F1
#
_entry.id   AF-A0A023UBC6-F1
#
_cell.length_a   1.000
_cell.length_b   1.000
_cell.length_c   1.000
_cell.angle_alpha   90.00
_cell.angle_beta   90.00
_cell.angle_gamma   90.00
#
_symmetry.space_group_name_H-M   'P 1'
#
loop_
_entity.id
_entity.type
_entity.pdbx_description
1 polymer ?
#
loop_
_entity_poly.entity_id
_entity_poly.type
_entity_poly.pdbx_seq_one_letter_code
_entity_poly.pdbx_strand_id
1 'polypeptide(L)'
;VKLGMVRSIGLSNFNMEQVQRVIQCSSSKPVVNQVEVWPGFLQKDLVDYCRYNGIVVTAYSPFGQPNRENHSPTYFFSEGMKRLVKKYKKTSGQIV
;
A
#
# COMPACT_ATOMS: atom_id res chain seq x y z
N VAL A 1 22.09 4.75 8.42
CA VAL A 1 22.78 3.62 7.74
C VAL A 1 24.27 3.58 8.07
N LYS A 2 25.06 4.64 7.76
CA LYS A 2 26.53 4.64 7.97
C LYS A 2 26.99 4.29 9.39
N LEU A 3 26.24 4.71 10.42
CA LEU A 3 26.52 4.38 11.83
C LEU A 3 26.13 2.94 12.22
N GLY A 4 25.61 2.12 11.31
CA GLY A 4 25.20 0.74 11.60
C GLY A 4 23.92 0.57 12.42
N MET A 5 23.29 1.65 12.90
CA MET A 5 22.09 1.59 13.75
C MET A 5 20.82 1.09 13.04
N VAL A 6 20.78 1.18 11.71
CA VAL A 6 19.66 0.74 10.88
C VAL A 6 20.20 0.06 9.62
N ARG A 7 19.52 -1.00 9.18
CA ARG A 7 19.87 -1.71 7.94
C ARG A 7 19.42 -0.94 6.70
N SER A 8 18.23 -0.32 6.76
CA SER A 8 17.63 0.41 5.64
C SER A 8 16.81 1.61 6.14
N ILE A 9 16.53 2.55 5.25
CA ILE A 9 15.68 3.73 5.50
C ILE A 9 14.63 3.86 4.40
N GLY A 10 13.44 4.34 4.75
CA GLY A 10 12.31 4.49 3.83
C GLY A 10 11.44 5.68 4.20
N LEU A 11 10.31 5.77 3.52
CA LEU A 11 9.30 6.83 3.62
C LEU A 11 7.96 6.24 4.09
N SER A 12 7.08 7.10 4.60
CA SER A 12 5.69 6.75 4.89
C SER A 12 4.81 7.97 4.63
N ASN A 13 3.70 7.79 3.92
CA ASN A 13 2.78 8.85 3.51
C ASN A 13 3.37 9.90 2.55
N PHE A 14 4.30 9.50 1.68
CA PHE A 14 4.87 10.40 0.67
C PHE A 14 4.17 10.23 -0.67
N ASN A 15 3.76 11.35 -1.28
CA ASN A 15 3.22 11.37 -2.64
C ASN A 15 4.36 11.35 -3.69
N MET A 16 3.99 11.26 -4.97
CA MET A 16 4.96 11.08 -6.07
C MET A 16 6.00 12.22 -6.15
N GLU A 17 5.56 13.48 -6.04
CA GLU A 17 6.45 14.65 -6.10
C GLU A 17 7.43 14.68 -4.91
N GLN A 18 6.95 14.31 -3.72
CA GLN A 18 7.77 14.25 -2.52
C GLN A 18 8.80 13.11 -2.62
N VAL A 19 8.40 11.93 -3.12
CA VAL A 19 9.34 10.82 -3.38
C VAL A 19 10.40 11.25 -4.38
N GLN A 20 10.02 11.92 -5.48
CA GLN A 20 10.96 12.44 -6.48
C GLN A 20 11.98 13.39 -5.84
N ARG A 21 11.51 14.33 -5.01
CA ARG A 21 12.38 15.28 -4.32
C ARG A 21 13.37 14.58 -3.38
N VAL A 22 12.91 13.58 -2.63
CA VAL A 22 13.80 12.79 -1.76
C VAL A 22 14.86 12.05 -2.58
N ILE A 23 14.50 11.45 -3.71
CA ILE A 23 15.45 10.77 -4.60
C ILE A 23 16.52 11.75 -5.11
N GLN A 24 16.12 12.97 -5.49
CA GLN A 24 17.04 13.98 -6.02
C GLN A 24 18.00 14.55 -4.97
N CYS A 25 17.56 14.68 -3.71
CA CYS A 25 18.35 15.33 -2.66
C CYS A 25 19.09 14.36 -1.72
N SER A 26 18.81 13.05 -1.76
CA SER A 26 19.38 12.08 -0.83
C SER A 26 20.55 11.29 -1.43
N SER A 27 21.65 11.17 -0.68
CA SER A 27 22.75 10.24 -1.01
C SER A 27 22.39 8.77 -0.78
N SER A 28 21.24 8.48 -0.16
CA SER A 28 20.75 7.12 0.09
C SER A 28 19.30 7.03 -0.32
N LYS A 29 19.06 6.32 -1.42
CA LYS A 29 17.72 6.11 -1.97
C LYS A 29 16.83 5.37 -0.96
N PRO A 30 15.60 5.84 -0.70
CA PRO A 30 14.69 5.15 0.19
C PRO A 30 14.33 3.77 -0.38
N VAL A 31 14.25 2.75 0.48
CA VAL A 31 13.95 1.38 0.01
C VAL A 31 12.46 1.05 0.02
N VAL A 32 11.67 1.78 0.81
CA VAL A 32 10.24 1.57 1.02
C VAL A 32 9.51 2.91 0.99
N ASN A 33 8.28 2.93 0.48
CA ASN A 33 7.28 3.93 0.81
C ASN A 33 6.03 3.21 1.35
N GLN A 34 5.72 3.40 2.63
CA GLN A 34 4.55 2.82 3.27
C GLN A 34 3.35 3.77 3.12
N VAL A 35 2.31 3.36 2.40
CA VAL A 35 1.15 4.20 2.05
C VAL A 35 -0.15 3.42 2.09
N GLU A 36 -1.29 4.11 2.16
CA GLU A 36 -2.61 3.48 2.16
C GLU A 36 -2.89 2.87 0.80
N VAL A 37 -3.02 1.54 0.72
CA VAL A 37 -3.38 0.88 -0.54
C VAL A 37 -4.36 -0.23 -0.25
N TRP A 38 -5.52 -0.19 -0.90
CA TRP A 38 -6.56 -1.20 -0.81
C TRP A 38 -7.41 -1.17 -2.09
N PRO A 39 -8.26 -2.18 -2.36
CA PRO A 39 -8.92 -2.33 -3.68
C PRO A 39 -9.70 -1.12 -4.22
N GLY A 40 -10.23 -0.24 -3.35
CA GLY A 40 -10.90 1.01 -3.76
C GLY A 40 -10.01 2.26 -3.68
N PHE A 41 -8.76 2.13 -3.24
CA PHE A 41 -7.76 3.19 -3.19
C PHE A 41 -6.37 2.63 -3.58
N LEU A 42 -6.21 2.34 -4.88
CA LEU A 42 -5.03 1.64 -5.40
C LEU A 42 -3.77 2.50 -5.48
N GLN A 43 -3.92 3.83 -5.55
CA GLN A 43 -2.82 4.79 -5.79
C GLN A 43 -1.89 4.37 -6.94
N LYS A 44 -2.45 3.89 -8.06
CA LYS A 44 -1.71 3.19 -9.12
C LYS A 44 -0.48 3.95 -9.59
N ASP A 45 -0.60 5.25 -9.87
CA ASP A 45 0.53 6.04 -10.38
C ASP A 45 1.67 6.16 -9.35
N LEU A 46 1.35 6.36 -8.07
CA LEU A 46 2.34 6.37 -7.00
C LEU A 46 3.01 4.99 -6.84
N VAL A 47 2.21 3.91 -6.89
CA VAL A 47 2.72 2.55 -6.75
C VAL A 47 3.65 2.19 -7.91
N ASP A 48 3.25 2.51 -9.14
CA ASP A 48 4.04 2.26 -10.34
C ASP A 48 5.30 3.14 -10.35
N TYR A 49 5.21 4.40 -9.90
CA TYR A 49 6.37 5.27 -9.75
C TYR A 49 7.37 4.73 -8.72
N CYS A 50 6.90 4.27 -7.56
CA CYS A 50 7.76 3.64 -6.55
C CYS A 50 8.44 2.39 -7.14
N ARG A 51 7.68 1.51 -7.79
CA ARG A 51 8.19 0.27 -8.42
C ARG A 51 9.22 0.56 -9.51
N TYR A 52 8.95 1.51 -10.40
CA TYR A 52 9.89 1.94 -11.44
C TYR A 52 11.21 2.42 -10.83
N ASN A 53 11.13 3.12 -9.71
CA ASN A 53 12.29 3.53 -8.95
C ASN A 53 12.83 2.43 -8.02
N GLY A 54 12.40 1.16 -8.10
CA GLY A 54 12.90 0.12 -7.20
C GLY A 54 12.64 0.38 -5.70
N ILE A 55 11.62 1.18 -5.38
CA ILE A 55 11.12 1.44 -4.04
C ILE A 55 9.96 0.48 -3.78
N VAL A 56 10.05 -0.33 -2.73
CA VAL A 56 8.98 -1.24 -2.34
C VAL A 56 7.81 -0.46 -1.76
N VAL A 57 6.59 -0.77 -2.18
CA VAL A 57 5.40 -0.23 -1.53
C VAL A 57 4.93 -1.19 -0.45
N THR A 58 4.79 -0.67 0.77
CA THR A 58 4.14 -1.40 1.87
C THR A 58 2.74 -0.83 2.07
N ALA A 59 1.71 -1.61 1.78
CA ALA A 59 0.33 -1.20 1.98
C ALA A 59 -0.01 -1.19 3.48
N TYR A 60 -0.41 -0.03 4.02
CA TYR A 60 -1.13 0.01 5.30
C TYR A 60 -2.65 0.10 5.06
N SER A 61 -3.43 -0.23 6.09
CA SER A 61 -4.90 -0.35 5.99
C SER A 61 -5.36 -1.15 4.77
N PRO A 62 -4.79 -2.35 4.52
CA PRO A 62 -5.00 -3.08 3.27
C PRO A 62 -6.46 -3.46 3.02
N PHE A 63 -7.29 -3.50 4.08
CA PHE A 63 -8.72 -3.75 3.97
C PHE A 63 -9.58 -2.49 3.84
N GLY A 64 -9.00 -1.29 3.90
CA GLY A 64 -9.73 -0.02 3.88
C GLY A 64 -10.55 0.23 5.17
N GLN A 65 -10.09 -0.28 6.31
CA GLN A 65 -10.73 -0.14 7.62
C GLN A 65 -12.18 -0.65 7.68
N PRO A 66 -12.42 -1.95 7.45
CA PRO A 66 -13.76 -2.51 7.36
C PRO A 66 -14.54 -2.38 8.67
N ASN A 67 -15.72 -1.76 8.60
CA ASN A 67 -16.71 -1.67 9.66
C ASN A 67 -18.00 -2.39 9.20
N ARG A 68 -18.43 -3.35 10.01
CA ARG A 68 -19.60 -4.21 9.72
C ARG A 68 -20.93 -3.50 9.90
N GLU A 69 -21.02 -2.54 10.82
CA GLU A 69 -22.26 -1.83 11.14
C GLU A 69 -22.71 -0.99 9.96
N ASN A 70 -21.77 -0.25 9.36
CA ASN A 70 -22.03 0.64 8.23
C ASN A 70 -21.65 0.04 6.87
N HIS A 71 -21.19 -1.21 6.82
CA HIS A 71 -20.76 -1.90 5.59
C HIS A 71 -19.72 -1.12 4.77
N SER A 72 -18.83 -0.38 5.43
CA SER A 72 -17.75 0.39 4.80
C SER A 72 -16.42 -0.33 4.96
N PRO A 73 -15.53 -0.39 3.95
CA PRO A 73 -15.74 0.10 2.61
C PRO A 73 -16.60 -0.88 1.81
N THR A 74 -17.43 -0.35 0.91
CA THR A 74 -18.46 -1.10 0.16
C THR A 74 -17.91 -2.35 -0.53
N TYR A 75 -16.67 -2.29 -1.06
CA TYR A 75 -16.07 -3.43 -1.77
C TYR A 75 -15.95 -4.68 -0.87
N PHE A 76 -15.61 -4.50 0.41
CA PHE A 76 -15.32 -5.59 1.35
C PHE A 76 -16.58 -6.39 1.73
N PHE A 77 -17.75 -5.75 1.66
CA PHE A 77 -19.06 -6.32 1.97
C PHE A 77 -19.93 -6.58 0.73
N SER A 78 -19.41 -6.26 -0.47
CA SER A 78 -20.14 -6.36 -1.73
C SER A 78 -20.52 -7.80 -2.13
N GLU A 79 -21.54 -7.94 -2.97
CA GLU A 79 -21.86 -9.21 -3.63
C GLU A 79 -20.68 -9.75 -4.48
N GLY A 80 -19.85 -8.86 -5.02
CA GLY A 80 -18.61 -9.23 -5.70
C GLY A 80 -17.66 -9.99 -4.78
N MET A 81 -17.42 -9.47 -3.57
CA MET A 81 -16.60 -10.14 -2.57
C MET A 81 -17.21 -11.48 -2.15
N LYS A 82 -18.52 -11.53 -1.90
CA LYS A 82 -19.21 -12.80 -1.55
C LYS A 82 -19.04 -13.87 -2.64
N ARG A 83 -19.12 -13.48 -3.92
CA ARG A 83 -18.85 -14.40 -5.05
C ARG A 83 -17.41 -14.93 -5.03
N LEU A 84 -16.42 -14.06 -4.79
CA LEU A 84 -15.01 -14.47 -4.72
C LEU A 84 -14.74 -15.41 -3.53
N VAL A 85 -15.30 -15.10 -2.35
CA VAL A 85 -15.26 -15.95 -1.15
C VAL A 85 -15.79 -17.35 -1.45
N LYS A 86 -16.97 -17.44 -2.08
CA LYS A 86 -17.57 -18.73 -2.46
C LYS A 86 -16.72 -19.48 -3.50
N LYS A 87 -16.22 -18.76 -4.52
CA LYS A 87 -15.43 -19.35 -5.62
C LYS A 87 -14.11 -19.95 -5.11
N TYR A 88 -13.38 -19.21 -4.28
CA TYR A 88 -12.04 -19.60 -3.86
C TYR A 88 -11.99 -20.32 -2.51
N LYS A 89 -13.12 -20.41 -1.79
CA LYS A 89 -13.19 -20.98 -0.44
C LYS A 89 -12.20 -20.31 0.52
N LYS A 90 -12.12 -18.98 0.46
CA LYS A 90 -11.24 -18.12 1.25
C LYS A 90 -12.03 -17.03 1.95
N THR A 91 -11.49 -16.48 3.04
CA THR A 91 -12.11 -15.33 3.72
C THR A 91 -11.91 -14.04 2.91
N SER A 92 -12.73 -13.01 3.12
CA SER A 92 -12.55 -11.72 2.43
C SER A 92 -11.13 -11.15 2.63
N GLY A 93 -10.57 -11.31 3.83
CA GLY A 93 -9.21 -10.84 4.14
C GLY A 93 -8.08 -11.67 3.52
N GLN A 94 -8.37 -12.87 2.98
CA GLN A 94 -7.41 -13.66 2.18
C GLN A 94 -7.53 -13.35 0.68
N ILE A 95 -8.62 -12.70 0.25
CA ILE A 95 -8.87 -12.34 -1.14
C ILE A 95 -8.28 -10.96 -1.46
N VAL A 96 -8.29 -10.07 -0.46
CA VAL A 96 -7.53 -8.82 -0.47
C VAL A 96 -6.06 -9.12 -0.24
#